data_AF-X6FTF0-F1
#
_entry.id   AF-X6FTF0-F1
#
_cell.length_a   1.000
_cell.length_b   1.000
_cell.length_c   1.000
_cell.angle_alpha   90.00
_cell.angle_beta   90.00
_cell.angle_gamma   90.00
#
_symmetry.space_group_name_H-M   'P 1'
#
loop_
_entity.id
_entity.type
_entity.pdbx_description
1 polymer ?
#
loop_
_entity_poly.entity_id
_entity_poly.type
_entity_poly.pdbx_seq_one_letter_code
_entity_poly.pdbx_strand_id
1 'polypeptide(L)'
;MELALKAWFVFDHDDPRVVKSHNLMKLFDRLKPESQEKLDAEFKRSVVPYHPNGLYIDYSIRHILYQHQDAFTDWRYLHEAKKSMMFDQGAFEATLEMVLREFEKRYRIERVKPLWPS
;
A
#
# COMPACT_ATOMS: atom_id res chain seq x y z
N MET A 1 4.19 -2.83 -2.99
CA MET A 1 3.39 -1.64 -2.62
C MET A 1 2.47 -1.19 -3.74
N GLU A 2 2.99 -0.77 -4.90
CA GLU A 2 2.17 -0.28 -6.04
C GLU A 2 1.00 -1.22 -6.39
N LEU A 3 1.28 -2.51 -6.58
CA LEU A 3 0.27 -3.50 -6.93
C LEU A 3 -0.82 -3.63 -5.86
N ALA A 4 -0.44 -3.57 -4.58
CA ALA A 4 -1.38 -3.66 -3.46
C ALA A 4 -2.33 -2.44 -3.43
N LEU A 5 -1.80 -1.23 -3.62
CA LEU A 5 -2.62 -0.01 -3.70
C LEU A 5 -3.55 -0.02 -4.93
N LYS A 6 -3.09 -0.53 -6.08
CA LYS A 6 -3.94 -0.70 -7.27
C LYS A 6 -5.05 -1.73 -7.05
N ALA A 7 -4.75 -2.86 -6.43
CA ALA A 7 -5.74 -3.87 -6.09
C ALA A 7 -6.77 -3.31 -5.09
N TRP A 8 -6.31 -2.54 -4.11
CA TRP A 8 -7.18 -1.83 -3.18
C TRP A 8 -8.09 -0.83 -3.89
N PHE A 9 -7.57 -0.06 -4.84
CA PHE A 9 -8.35 0.88 -5.64
C PHE A 9 -9.49 0.18 -6.39
N VAL A 10 -9.19 -0.94 -7.07
CA VAL A 10 -10.20 -1.72 -7.79
C VAL A 10 -11.30 -2.20 -6.83
N PHE A 11 -10.92 -2.68 -5.66
CA PHE A 11 -11.88 -3.10 -4.64
C PHE A 11 -12.73 -1.94 -4.11
N ASP A 12 -12.12 -0.78 -3.84
CA ASP A 12 -12.82 0.38 -3.27
C ASP A 12 -13.89 0.93 -4.21
N HIS A 13 -13.60 0.99 -5.51
CA HIS A 13 -14.45 1.66 -6.50
C HIS A 13 -15.32 0.70 -7.31
N ASP A 14 -15.14 -0.61 -7.15
CA ASP A 14 -15.78 -1.66 -7.97
C ASP A 14 -15.62 -1.39 -9.48
N ASP A 15 -14.53 -0.71 -9.85
CA ASP A 15 -14.21 -0.30 -11.21
C ASP A 15 -12.97 -1.08 -11.67
N PRO A 16 -13.08 -1.90 -12.74
CA PRO A 16 -11.94 -2.64 -13.27
C PRO A 16 -10.89 -1.74 -13.94
N ARG A 17 -11.17 -0.44 -14.11
CA ARG A 17 -10.20 0.52 -14.69
C ARG A 17 -9.08 0.81 -13.70
N VAL A 18 -7.99 0.08 -13.87
CA VAL A 18 -6.73 0.28 -13.13
C VAL A 18 -6.22 1.71 -13.32
N VAL A 19 -5.93 2.39 -12.22
CA VAL A 19 -5.28 3.70 -12.22
C VAL A 19 -3.93 3.63 -12.94
N LYS A 20 -3.77 4.40 -14.01
CA LYS A 20 -2.51 4.53 -14.77
C LYS A 20 -1.54 5.50 -14.07
N SER A 21 -1.10 5.14 -12.88
CA SER A 21 -0.05 5.84 -12.12
C SER A 21 0.93 4.83 -11.54
N HIS A 22 2.21 5.20 -11.50
CA HIS A 22 3.26 4.49 -10.75
C HIS A 22 3.64 5.24 -9.46
N ASN A 23 3.14 6.48 -9.30
CA ASN A 23 3.44 7.27 -8.11
C ASN A 23 2.59 6.79 -6.94
N LEU A 24 3.24 6.30 -5.88
CA LEU A 24 2.57 5.67 -4.73
C LEU A 24 1.64 6.62 -3.99
N MET A 25 2.06 7.88 -3.81
CA MET A 25 1.24 8.90 -3.16
C MET A 25 -0.04 9.17 -3.97
N LYS A 26 0.09 9.34 -5.30
CA LYS A 26 -1.08 9.52 -6.18
C LYS A 26 -2.02 8.31 -6.21
N LEU A 27 -1.50 7.10 -6.02
CA LEU A 27 -2.33 5.90 -5.92
C LEU A 27 -3.14 5.90 -4.62
N PHE A 28 -2.49 6.25 -3.51
CA PHE A 28 -3.13 6.33 -2.21
C PHE A 28 -4.18 7.44 -2.13
N ASP A 29 -3.88 8.64 -2.65
CA ASP A 29 -4.80 9.78 -2.67
C ASP A 29 -6.09 9.51 -3.48
N ARG A 30 -6.07 8.51 -4.36
CA ARG A 30 -7.22 8.08 -5.17
C ARG A 30 -8.07 7.00 -4.50
N LEU A 31 -7.62 6.43 -3.39
CA LEU A 31 -8.45 5.54 -2.58
C LEU A 31 -9.60 6.33 -1.96
N LYS A 32 -10.67 5.65 -1.57
CA LYS A 32 -11.76 6.32 -0.84
C LYS A 32 -11.25 6.85 0.50
N PRO A 33 -11.77 7.97 1.02
CA PRO A 33 -11.32 8.54 2.30
C PRO A 33 -11.33 7.52 3.45
N GLU A 34 -12.36 6.66 3.51
CA GLU A 34 -12.50 5.64 4.55
C GLU A 34 -11.36 4.61 4.50
N SER A 35 -10.89 4.28 3.30
CA SER A 35 -9.75 3.39 3.10
C SER A 35 -8.43 4.05 3.46
N GLN A 36 -8.27 5.33 3.14
CA GLN A 36 -7.08 6.09 3.51
C GLN A 36 -6.96 6.18 5.05
N GLU A 37 -8.05 6.53 5.72
CA GLU A 37 -8.13 6.59 7.19
C GLU A 37 -7.86 5.22 7.82
N LYS A 38 -8.47 4.15 7.27
CA LYS A 38 -8.26 2.79 7.76
C LYS A 38 -6.79 2.37 7.68
N LEU A 39 -6.16 2.57 6.52
CA LEU A 39 -4.75 2.20 6.32
C LEU A 39 -3.82 3.04 7.18
N ASP A 40 -4.13 4.32 7.39
CA ASP A 40 -3.33 5.19 8.27
C ASP A 40 -3.45 4.80 9.75
N ALA A 41 -4.66 4.47 10.20
CA ALA A 41 -4.90 4.01 11.57
C ALA A 41 -4.15 2.70 11.86
N GLU A 42 -4.20 1.74 10.92
CA GLU A 42 -3.46 0.48 11.06
C GLU A 42 -1.95 0.67 10.93
N PHE A 43 -1.49 1.63 10.12
CA PHE A 43 -0.07 2.01 10.09
C PHE A 43 0.40 2.54 11.45
N LYS A 44 -0.33 3.49 12.04
CA LYS A 44 -0.03 4.05 13.38
C LYS A 44 -0.03 2.97 14.45
N ARG A 45 -0.91 1.98 14.34
CA ARG A 45 -1.04 0.89 15.29
C ARG A 45 0.06 -0.18 15.16
N SER A 46 0.41 -0.58 13.95
CA SER A 46 1.20 -1.79 13.69
C SER A 46 2.63 -1.54 13.21
N VAL A 47 2.89 -0.41 12.54
CA VAL A 47 4.21 -0.10 11.96
C VAL A 47 4.98 0.87 12.86
N VAL A 48 4.34 1.98 13.27
CA VAL A 48 4.99 3.05 14.06
C VAL A 48 5.69 2.56 15.33
N PRO A 49 5.15 1.62 16.13
CA PRO A 49 5.82 1.15 17.34
C PRO A 49 7.19 0.50 17.11
N TYR A 50 7.40 -0.09 15.93
CA TYR A 50 8.63 -0.82 15.58
C TYR A 50 9.52 -0.04 14.60
N HIS A 51 8.92 0.89 13.85
CA HIS A 51 9.60 1.75 12.89
C HIS A 51 9.26 3.23 13.14
N PRO A 52 9.61 3.78 14.33
CA PRO A 52 9.31 5.18 14.63
C PRO A 52 10.18 6.10 13.78
N ASN A 53 9.63 7.24 13.38
CA ASN A 53 10.39 8.30 12.71
C ASN A 53 10.32 9.59 13.52
N GLY A 54 11.43 9.95 14.18
CA GLY A 54 11.52 11.12 15.04
C GLY A 54 11.53 12.48 14.33
N LEU A 55 11.57 12.49 12.99
CA LEU A 55 11.53 13.72 12.20
C LEU A 55 10.11 14.25 11.99
N TYR A 56 9.08 13.43 12.24
CA TYR A 56 7.68 13.77 11.98
C TYR A 56 6.86 13.73 13.27
N ILE A 57 6.17 14.84 13.55
CA ILE A 57 5.28 14.96 14.73
C ILE A 57 3.99 14.13 14.53
N ASP A 58 3.52 13.99 13.29
CA ASP A 58 2.37 13.16 12.92
C ASP A 58 2.79 12.10 11.88
N TYR A 59 3.64 11.18 12.29
CA TYR A 59 4.13 10.13 11.40
C TYR A 59 2.98 9.21 10.95
N SER A 60 2.84 9.10 9.63
CA SER A 60 1.66 8.55 8.95
C SER A 60 2.08 7.76 7.71
N ILE A 61 1.20 6.91 7.18
CA ILE A 61 1.52 6.08 6.01
C ILE A 61 1.95 6.93 4.80
N ARG A 62 1.40 8.15 4.70
CA ARG A 62 1.70 9.10 3.61
C ARG A 62 3.18 9.48 3.58
N HIS A 63 3.86 9.50 4.72
CA HIS A 63 5.30 9.81 4.77
C HIS A 63 6.13 8.73 4.07
N ILE A 64 5.84 7.46 4.34
CA ILE A 64 6.46 6.32 3.66
C ILE A 64 6.14 6.37 2.16
N LEU A 65 4.88 6.57 1.80
CA LEU A 65 4.48 6.60 0.39
C LEU A 65 5.09 7.79 -0.36
N TYR A 66 5.28 8.93 0.29
CA TYR A 66 5.93 10.10 -0.29
C TYR A 66 7.43 9.88 -0.47
N GLN A 67 8.11 9.35 0.55
CA GLN A 67 9.54 9.02 0.48
C GLN A 67 9.84 8.03 -0.65
N HIS A 68 8.92 7.11 -0.91
CA HIS A 68 9.04 6.06 -1.93
C HIS A 68 8.15 6.30 -3.15
N GLN A 69 7.69 7.54 -3.39
CA GLN A 69 6.63 7.81 -4.36
C GLN A 69 7.00 7.35 -5.76
N ASP A 70 8.25 7.50 -6.17
CA ASP A 70 8.73 7.15 -7.51
C ASP A 70 9.54 5.84 -7.54
N ALA A 71 9.50 5.03 -6.47
CA ALA A 71 10.34 3.85 -6.29
C ALA A 71 10.31 2.86 -7.48
N PHE A 72 9.15 2.72 -8.15
CA PHE A 72 9.04 1.90 -9.35
C PHE A 72 9.83 2.47 -10.54
N THR A 73 9.67 3.78 -10.80
CA THR A 73 10.37 4.48 -11.89
C THR A 73 11.86 4.51 -11.62
N ASP A 74 12.22 4.83 -10.38
CA ASP A 74 13.58 4.84 -9.88
C ASP A 74 14.25 3.48 -10.09
N TRP A 75 13.61 2.37 -9.67
CA TRP A 75 14.15 1.03 -9.90
C TRP A 75 14.32 0.72 -11.39
N ARG A 76 13.31 1.06 -12.21
CA ARG A 76 13.36 0.82 -13.66
C ARG A 76 14.55 1.51 -14.34
N TYR A 77 14.93 2.69 -13.86
CA TYR A 77 16.02 3.48 -14.41
C TYR A 77 17.26 3.54 -13.50
N LEU A 78 17.40 2.59 -12.57
CA LEU A 78 18.52 2.52 -11.62
C LEU A 78 19.89 2.56 -12.34
N HIS A 79 19.98 1.88 -13.49
CA HIS A 79 21.19 1.81 -14.30
C HIS A 79 21.56 3.12 -15.01
N GLU A 80 20.59 4.00 -15.24
CA GLU A 80 20.80 5.30 -15.88
C GLU A 80 21.09 6.39 -14.84
N ALA A 81 20.48 6.30 -13.65
CA ALA A 81 20.44 7.39 -12.69
C ALA A 81 21.75 7.63 -11.92
N LYS A 82 22.70 6.68 -11.90
CA LYS A 82 23.90 6.69 -11.02
C LYS A 82 23.60 7.11 -9.56
N LYS A 83 22.35 6.94 -9.11
CA LYS A 83 21.88 7.35 -7.77
C LYS A 83 22.10 6.20 -6.82
N SER A 84 22.70 6.49 -5.66
CA SER A 84 22.54 5.65 -4.48
C SER A 84 21.12 5.87 -3.96
N MET A 85 20.27 4.85 -4.00
CA MET A 85 18.93 4.94 -3.41
C MET A 85 19.05 4.76 -1.91
N MET A 86 18.82 5.85 -1.16
CA MET A 86 18.51 5.74 0.26
C MET A 86 17.08 5.19 0.37
N PHE A 87 16.97 3.89 0.62
CA PHE A 87 15.72 3.18 0.75
C PHE A 87 15.55 2.75 2.21
N ASP A 88 14.56 3.29 2.92
CA ASP A 88 14.19 2.78 4.24
C ASP A 88 13.42 1.46 4.07
N GLN A 89 14.19 0.39 3.88
CA GLN A 89 13.68 -0.93 3.54
C GLN A 89 12.74 -1.46 4.62
N GLY A 90 13.12 -1.34 5.89
CA GLY A 90 12.37 -1.92 7.00
C GLY A 90 10.99 -1.31 7.14
N ALA A 91 10.90 0.02 7.23
CA ALA A 91 9.61 0.68 7.39
C ALA A 91 8.72 0.49 6.15
N PHE A 92 9.31 0.51 4.95
CA PHE A 92 8.57 0.28 3.70
C PHE A 92 8.02 -1.15 3.60
N GLU A 93 8.82 -2.17 3.90
CA GLU A 93 8.39 -3.58 3.89
C GLU A 93 7.31 -3.85 4.93
N ALA A 94 7.48 -3.36 6.16
CA ALA A 94 6.47 -3.47 7.21
C ALA A 94 5.14 -2.81 6.79
N THR A 95 5.21 -1.65 6.11
CA THR A 95 4.02 -0.99 5.56
C THR A 95 3.37 -1.82 4.46
N LEU A 96 4.17 -2.43 3.56
CA LEU A 96 3.66 -3.30 2.51
C LEU A 96 2.93 -4.51 3.08
N GLU A 97 3.55 -5.21 4.02
CA GLU A 97 2.94 -6.36 4.69
C GLU A 97 1.63 -5.97 5.39
N MET A 98 1.61 -4.83 6.07
CA MET A 98 0.40 -4.31 6.71
C MET A 98 -0.73 -4.09 5.68
N VAL A 99 -0.44 -3.41 4.56
CA VAL A 99 -1.43 -3.17 3.51
C VAL A 99 -1.97 -4.49 2.94
N LEU A 100 -1.10 -5.47 2.70
CA LEU A 100 -1.50 -6.80 2.21
C LEU A 100 -2.41 -7.52 3.22
N ARG A 101 -2.04 -7.53 4.51
CA ARG A 101 -2.87 -8.13 5.57
C ARG A 101 -4.24 -7.46 5.68
N GLU A 102 -4.29 -6.13 5.58
CA GLU A 102 -5.56 -5.40 5.58
C GLU A 102 -6.41 -5.69 4.34
N PHE A 103 -5.76 -5.92 3.20
CA PHE A 103 -6.43 -6.27 1.96
C PHE A 103 -7.00 -7.70 2.03
N GLU A 104 -6.23 -8.66 2.55
CA GLU A 104 -6.67 -10.05 2.75
C GLU A 104 -7.91 -10.16 3.63
N LYS A 105 -8.04 -9.32 4.66
CA LYS A 105 -9.25 -9.26 5.52
C LYS A 105 -10.54 -8.96 4.74
N ARG A 106 -10.44 -8.38 3.54
CA ARG A 106 -11.59 -8.06 2.68
C ARG A 106 -12.02 -9.25 1.82
N TYR A 107 -11.18 -10.27 1.65
CA TYR A 107 -11.54 -11.48 0.92
C TYR A 107 -12.25 -12.48 1.81
N ARG A 108 -13.41 -12.96 1.36
CA ARG A 108 -14.09 -14.13 1.94
C ARG A 108 -14.04 -15.26 0.93
N ILE A 109 -13.39 -16.36 1.29
CA ILE A 109 -13.43 -17.60 0.51
C ILE A 109 -14.57 -18.44 1.09
N GLU A 110 -15.73 -18.41 0.46
CA GLU A 110 -16.85 -19.29 0.82
C GLU A 110 -16.77 -20.59 0.00
N ARG A 111 -16.75 -21.74 0.70
CA ARG A 111 -16.89 -23.04 0.04
C ARG A 111 -18.35 -23.21 -0.37
N VAL A 112 -18.64 -23.04 -1.65
CA VAL A 112 -19.94 -23.39 -2.22
C VAL A 112 -20.07 -24.91 -2.20
N LYS A 113 -20.89 -25.44 -1.28
CA LYS A 113 -21.34 -26.83 -1.37
C LYS A 113 -22.49 -26.89 -2.37
N PRO A 114 -22.43 -27.76 -3.40
CA PRO A 114 -23.59 -27.98 -4.25
C PRO A 114 -24.76 -28.45 -3.39
N LEU A 115 -25.94 -27.87 -3.59
CA LEU A 115 -27.12 -28.11 -2.76
C LEU A 115 -27.60 -29.58 -2.81
N TRP A 116 -27.14 -30.38 -3.78
CA TRP A 116 -27.64 -31.73 -4.04
C TRP A 116 -26.47 -32.71 -4.18
N PRO A 117 -26.43 -33.81 -3.40
CA PRO A 117 -25.57 -34.95 -3.70
C PRO A 117 -26.14 -35.70 -4.91
N SER A 118 -25.28 -35.99 -5.90
CA SER A 118 -25.58 -36.90 -7.01
C SER A 118 -25.70 -38.35 -6.52
#